data_AF-A0A7J4B2E9-F1
#
_entry.id   AF-A0A7J4B2E9-F1
#
_cell.length_a   1.000
_cell.length_b   1.000
_cell.length_c   1.000
_cell.angle_alpha   90.00
_cell.angle_beta   90.00
_cell.angle_gamma   90.00
#
_symmetry.space_group_name_H-M   'P 1'
#
loop_
_entity.id
_entity.type
_entity.pdbx_description
1 polymer ?
#
loop_
_entity_poly.entity_id
_entity_poly.type
_entity_poly.pdbx_seq_one_letter_code
_entity_poly.pdbx_strand_id
1 'polypeptide(L)'
;MAAFTWKIGGEAGFGIMGSGLLFGKVFTRTGYYAHIYSEYPSLIKGGHNTTLVRLSDKPVYTPPYTSDLVVALDKFAVEAHIPHLSQNGGLIYDSKDADLSNVQIPKSVQLYDVPLLELAQKAGGDMLMRNTVAIGASLALLNYPLDQFNDIIRETFGKKGGAIIDININAAKNGYDYIKSKYDISKFPFKFAPKPNAQHKPVMTGNEAISAGAIQAGVKFFSAYPMTPASSILHYMASKELEHNIVVKHCEDEIAAMNMAIGASFAGVRSMTSTSGGGFSLKTEALGMAAMTETPVVVVLSQRTGPSTGMPTWTEQADLRFAIHASQGDFLRVVVAPGDVAEAFTLTQKAFNLAEKYQIPVIILSDKFLSESYSSVDKSELKVLPIERGKLITEDMPPLKPQEKFKRYEFTDDGVSPRPIPGVIGGEHVSSSYEHWENTFSTEHFETRKKMVDKRARK
;
A
#
# COMPACT_ATOMS: atom_id res chain seq x y z
N MET A 1 -2.23 26.70 -8.63
CA MET A 1 -0.81 26.99 -8.27
C MET A 1 0.05 25.99 -9.04
N ALA A 2 1.30 26.31 -9.37
CA ALA A 2 2.22 25.26 -9.83
C ALA A 2 2.44 24.25 -8.68
N ALA A 3 2.62 22.96 -9.01
CA ALA A 3 2.91 21.95 -8.00
C ALA A 3 4.24 22.28 -7.29
N PHE A 4 4.31 22.03 -5.99
CA PHE A 4 5.49 22.25 -5.16
C PHE A 4 6.04 20.92 -4.64
N THR A 5 7.35 20.79 -4.61
CA THR A 5 8.01 19.55 -4.18
C THR A 5 8.94 19.80 -3.01
N TRP A 6 8.62 19.20 -1.88
CA TRP A 6 9.46 19.17 -0.69
C TRP A 6 10.16 17.82 -0.59
N LYS A 7 11.45 17.79 -0.29
CA LYS A 7 12.21 16.55 -0.09
C LYS A 7 13.01 16.63 1.19
N ILE A 8 12.94 15.61 2.02
CA ILE A 8 13.82 15.44 3.18
C ILE A 8 14.73 14.22 2.94
N GLY A 9 16.00 14.36 3.30
CA GLY A 9 16.99 13.30 3.15
C GLY A 9 17.95 13.22 4.33
N GLY A 10 18.38 12.00 4.64
CA GLY A 10 19.43 11.73 5.62
C GLY A 10 19.51 10.24 5.96
N GLU A 11 20.37 9.91 6.91
CA GLU A 11 20.61 8.52 7.31
C GLU A 11 19.34 7.74 7.75
N ALA A 12 19.33 6.44 7.43
CA ALA A 12 18.32 5.52 7.94
C ALA A 12 18.28 5.52 9.47
N GLY A 13 17.07 5.60 10.04
CA GLY A 13 16.85 5.74 11.49
C GLY A 13 16.58 7.17 11.93
N PHE A 14 16.84 8.18 11.09
CA PHE A 14 16.52 9.58 11.43
C PHE A 14 15.03 9.93 11.34
N GLY A 15 14.13 9.01 11.00
CA GLY A 15 12.69 9.32 10.95
C GLY A 15 12.24 10.10 9.69
N ILE A 16 12.97 9.94 8.58
CA ILE A 16 12.74 10.59 7.28
C ILE A 16 11.31 10.36 6.77
N MET A 17 10.87 9.09 6.69
CA MET A 17 9.54 8.71 6.18
C MET A 17 8.40 9.32 7.00
N GLY A 18 8.51 9.27 8.33
CA GLY A 18 7.52 9.86 9.23
C GLY A 18 7.41 11.38 9.01
N SER A 19 8.54 12.05 8.81
CA SER A 19 8.58 13.50 8.60
C SER A 19 7.87 13.92 7.32
N GLY A 20 8.06 13.18 6.22
CA GLY A 20 7.33 13.44 4.98
C GLY A 20 5.84 13.20 5.10
N LEU A 21 5.40 12.16 5.80
CA LEU A 21 3.98 11.92 6.06
C LEU A 21 3.37 13.07 6.89
N LEU A 22 4.05 13.50 7.95
CA LEU A 22 3.61 14.62 8.77
C LEU A 22 3.53 15.92 7.97
N PHE A 23 4.56 16.24 7.18
CA PHE A 23 4.58 17.41 6.32
C PHE A 23 3.43 17.39 5.31
N GLY A 24 3.22 16.28 4.59
CA GLY A 24 2.11 16.15 3.64
C GLY A 24 0.73 16.32 4.30
N LYS A 25 0.52 15.73 5.49
CA LYS A 25 -0.73 15.87 6.25
C LYS A 25 -1.07 17.31 6.60
N VAL A 26 -0.09 18.20 6.79
CA VAL A 26 -0.32 19.63 7.10
C VAL A 26 -1.16 20.30 6.00
N PHE A 27 -0.92 19.92 4.75
CA PHE A 27 -1.58 20.53 3.59
C PHE A 27 -2.86 19.79 3.19
N THR A 28 -2.92 18.47 3.35
CA THR A 28 -4.14 17.71 2.99
C THR A 28 -5.32 17.97 3.93
N ARG A 29 -5.04 18.40 5.17
CA ARG A 29 -6.06 18.91 6.10
C ARG A 29 -6.72 20.20 5.64
N THR A 30 -6.04 20.99 4.82
CA THR A 30 -6.56 22.27 4.32
C THR A 30 -6.88 22.22 2.82
N GLY A 31 -7.16 21.02 2.30
CA GLY A 31 -7.70 20.83 0.95
C GLY A 31 -6.69 20.83 -0.19
N TYR A 32 -5.39 20.68 0.09
CA TYR A 32 -4.40 20.41 -0.94
C TYR A 32 -4.29 18.91 -1.21
N TYR A 33 -3.85 18.57 -2.41
CA TYR A 33 -3.48 17.21 -2.76
C TYR A 33 -2.00 16.99 -2.43
N ALA A 34 -1.68 15.79 -1.96
CA ALA A 34 -0.33 15.37 -1.65
C ALA A 34 -0.06 13.97 -2.23
N HIS A 35 1.12 13.80 -2.80
CA HIS A 35 1.69 12.49 -3.11
C HIS A 35 3.05 12.38 -2.41
N ILE A 36 3.25 11.32 -1.64
CA ILE A 36 4.39 11.13 -0.76
C ILE A 36 5.09 9.84 -1.15
N TYR A 37 6.32 9.96 -1.62
CA TYR A 37 7.13 8.85 -2.11
C TYR A 37 8.42 8.75 -1.31
N SER A 38 8.75 7.53 -0.86
CA SER A 38 9.96 7.28 -0.09
C SER A 38 10.91 6.32 -0.81
N GLU A 39 12.19 6.68 -0.77
CA GLU A 39 13.30 5.89 -1.31
C GLU A 39 14.20 5.48 -0.15
N TYR A 40 14.51 4.19 -0.09
CA TYR A 40 15.39 3.63 0.93
C TYR A 40 16.08 2.38 0.40
N PRO A 41 17.35 2.13 0.79
CA PRO A 41 18.03 0.89 0.46
C PRO A 41 17.46 -0.26 1.28
N SER A 42 17.74 -1.50 0.86
CA SER A 42 17.38 -2.70 1.64
C SER A 42 18.31 -2.90 2.85
N LEU A 43 18.39 -1.89 3.72
CA LEU A 43 19.21 -1.86 4.95
C LEU A 43 18.35 -1.41 6.13
N ILE A 44 18.54 -2.04 7.29
CA ILE A 44 17.80 -1.69 8.53
C ILE A 44 18.42 -0.46 9.21
N LYS A 45 19.75 -0.31 9.15
CA LYS A 45 20.51 0.82 9.67
C LYS A 45 21.58 1.24 8.68
N GLY A 46 21.88 2.53 8.65
CA GLY A 46 22.79 3.12 7.69
C GLY A 46 22.19 3.24 6.28
N GLY A 47 22.93 3.90 5.40
CA GLY A 47 22.44 4.27 4.07
C GLY A 47 21.57 5.53 4.09
N HIS A 48 21.19 5.98 2.90
CA HIS A 48 20.49 7.24 2.69
C HIS A 48 19.02 7.01 2.40
N ASN A 49 18.15 7.60 3.22
CA ASN A 49 16.72 7.56 3.03
C ASN A 49 16.24 8.93 2.56
N THR A 50 15.24 8.92 1.70
CA THR A 50 14.59 10.16 1.26
C THR A 50 13.09 10.01 1.26
N THR A 51 12.41 11.11 1.53
CA THR A 51 10.97 11.21 1.33
C THR A 51 10.66 12.51 0.60
N LEU A 52 9.98 12.37 -0.52
CA LEU A 52 9.50 13.47 -1.35
C LEU A 52 8.00 13.64 -1.13
N VAL A 53 7.56 14.87 -0.93
CA VAL A 53 6.17 15.27 -0.82
C VAL A 53 5.87 16.26 -1.94
N ARG A 54 5.05 15.84 -2.91
CA ARG A 54 4.53 16.70 -3.98
C ARG A 54 3.18 17.24 -3.56
N LEU A 55 3.03 18.56 -3.56
CA LEU A 55 1.83 19.28 -3.17
C LEU A 55 1.23 20.06 -4.34
N SER A 56 -0.09 20.15 -4.41
CA SER A 56 -0.79 20.90 -5.44
C SER A 56 -2.22 21.26 -5.03
N ASP A 57 -2.80 22.27 -5.66
CA ASP A 57 -4.23 22.58 -5.55
C ASP A 57 -5.13 21.65 -6.39
N LYS A 58 -4.52 20.87 -7.28
CA LYS A 58 -5.14 19.82 -8.11
C LYS A 58 -4.54 18.44 -7.79
N PRO A 59 -5.21 17.33 -8.14
CA PRO A 59 -4.65 15.99 -7.96
C PRO A 59 -3.22 15.85 -8.49
N VAL A 60 -2.39 15.12 -7.74
CA VAL A 60 -0.99 14.80 -8.08
C VAL A 60 -0.76 13.31 -7.87
N TYR A 61 -0.19 12.66 -8.88
CA TYR A 61 -0.08 11.19 -8.93
C TYR A 61 1.36 10.69 -9.00
N THR A 62 2.32 11.56 -9.33
CA THR A 62 3.71 11.16 -9.59
C THR A 62 4.69 12.08 -8.88
N PRO A 63 5.82 11.57 -8.38
CA PRO A 63 6.93 12.40 -7.95
C PRO A 63 7.62 13.03 -9.18
N PRO A 64 8.08 14.29 -9.12
CA PRO A 64 8.92 14.86 -10.17
C PRO A 64 10.40 14.49 -9.94
N TYR A 65 11.22 14.71 -10.97
CA TYR A 65 12.67 14.54 -10.84
C TYR A 65 13.33 15.63 -9.98
N THR A 66 12.77 16.84 -10.00
CA THR A 66 13.32 18.00 -9.27
C THR A 66 12.58 18.30 -7.98
N SER A 67 13.27 18.89 -7.00
CA SER A 67 12.69 19.34 -5.73
C SER A 67 12.80 20.86 -5.57
N ASP A 68 11.77 21.50 -5.03
CA ASP A 68 11.71 22.95 -4.83
C ASP A 68 12.25 23.38 -3.46
N LEU A 69 12.14 22.51 -2.46
CA LEU A 69 12.75 22.68 -1.15
C LEU A 69 13.35 21.35 -0.69
N VAL A 70 14.66 21.32 -0.45
CA VAL A 70 15.35 20.18 0.15
C VAL A 70 15.70 20.47 1.60
N VAL A 71 15.37 19.54 2.48
CA VAL A 71 15.84 19.47 3.87
C VAL A 71 16.91 18.39 3.93
N ALA A 72 18.16 18.80 4.08
CA ALA A 72 19.29 17.89 4.19
C ALA A 72 19.73 17.79 5.66
N LEU A 73 19.66 16.58 6.22
CA LEU A 73 19.99 16.32 7.63
C LEU A 73 21.45 15.88 7.85
N ASP A 74 22.20 15.72 6.78
CA ASP A 74 23.64 15.42 6.77
C ASP A 74 24.26 15.92 5.45
N LYS A 75 25.59 15.90 5.38
CA LYS A 75 26.33 16.32 4.19
C LYS A 75 26.00 15.50 2.95
N PHE A 76 25.80 14.19 3.12
CA PHE A 76 25.50 13.30 2.00
C PHE A 76 24.15 13.67 1.34
N ALA A 77 23.14 14.00 2.14
CA ALA A 77 21.85 14.46 1.66
C ALA A 77 21.97 15.75 0.84
N VAL A 78 22.88 16.65 1.21
CA VAL A 78 23.16 17.85 0.42
C VAL A 78 23.74 17.47 -0.95
N GLU A 79 24.83 16.72 -0.96
CA GLU A 79 25.55 16.33 -2.18
C GLU A 79 24.66 15.54 -3.15
N ALA A 80 23.86 14.62 -2.61
CA ALA A 80 22.97 13.77 -3.39
C ALA A 80 21.81 14.54 -4.05
N HIS A 81 21.31 15.62 -3.43
CA HIS A 81 20.05 16.26 -3.86
C HIS A 81 20.20 17.66 -4.44
N ILE A 82 21.33 18.36 -4.24
CA ILE A 82 21.60 19.64 -4.90
C ILE A 82 21.46 19.57 -6.43
N PRO A 83 21.98 18.53 -7.13
CA PRO A 83 21.83 18.42 -8.58
C PRO A 83 20.37 18.35 -9.06
N HIS A 84 19.44 18.02 -8.16
CA HIS A 84 18.02 17.86 -8.44
C HIS A 84 17.19 19.02 -7.87
N LEU A 85 17.79 20.07 -7.34
CA LEU A 85 17.04 21.24 -6.87
C LEU A 85 16.59 22.10 -8.06
N SER A 86 15.34 22.57 -8.01
CA SER A 86 14.81 23.47 -9.03
C SER A 86 15.51 24.83 -9.02
N GLN A 87 15.43 25.54 -10.15
CA GLN A 87 15.93 26.90 -10.23
C GLN A 87 15.17 27.79 -9.23
N ASN A 88 15.90 28.56 -8.42
CA ASN A 88 15.36 29.34 -7.30
C ASN A 88 14.77 28.52 -6.14
N GLY A 89 15.01 27.20 -6.12
CA GLY A 89 14.68 26.33 -5.00
C GLY A 89 15.51 26.61 -3.75
N GLY A 90 15.09 26.01 -2.63
CA GLY A 90 15.69 26.22 -1.31
C GLY A 90 16.39 24.99 -0.76
N LEU A 91 17.47 25.19 -0.01
CA LEU A 91 18.13 24.15 0.78
C LEU A 91 18.14 24.55 2.26
N ILE A 92 17.47 23.78 3.10
CA ILE A 92 17.61 23.83 4.55
C ILE A 92 18.66 22.80 4.97
N TYR A 93 19.67 23.24 5.71
CA TYR A 93 20.74 22.39 6.23
C TYR A 93 21.24 22.96 7.58
N ASP A 94 21.98 22.15 8.33
CA ASP A 94 22.69 22.59 9.53
C ASP A 94 24.20 22.63 9.22
N SER A 95 24.82 23.80 9.29
CA SER A 95 26.26 23.97 9.02
C SER A 95 27.17 23.18 9.96
N LYS A 96 26.69 22.74 11.12
CA LYS A 96 27.43 21.83 12.02
C LYS A 96 27.42 20.38 11.53
N ASP A 97 26.38 19.98 10.80
CA ASP A 97 26.22 18.62 10.27
C ASP A 97 26.66 18.50 8.79
N ALA A 98 26.71 19.63 8.07
CA ALA A 98 27.04 19.68 6.64
C ALA A 98 27.90 20.90 6.27
N ASP A 99 29.21 20.70 6.15
CA ASP A 99 30.11 21.70 5.58
C ASP A 99 29.97 21.77 4.05
N LEU A 100 29.58 22.94 3.56
CA LEU A 100 29.32 23.23 2.16
C LEU A 100 30.53 23.79 1.40
N SER A 101 31.68 24.00 2.06
CA SER A 101 32.88 24.63 1.49
C SER A 101 33.34 24.01 0.16
N ASN A 102 33.15 22.69 0.02
CA ASN A 102 33.56 21.90 -1.15
C ASN A 102 32.38 21.40 -2.00
N VAL A 103 31.18 21.92 -1.80
CA VAL A 103 29.98 21.51 -2.53
C VAL A 103 29.66 22.55 -3.60
N GLN A 104 29.52 22.13 -4.85
CA GLN A 104 29.15 23.04 -5.93
C GLN A 104 27.65 23.34 -5.88
N ILE A 105 27.30 24.56 -5.48
CA ILE A 105 25.91 25.00 -5.35
C ILE A 105 25.57 25.97 -6.48
N PRO A 106 24.52 25.73 -7.28
CA PRO A 106 24.08 26.68 -8.29
C PRO A 106 23.70 28.03 -7.65
N LYS A 107 24.15 29.14 -8.25
CA LYS A 107 23.93 30.50 -7.70
C LYS A 107 22.46 30.88 -7.51
N SER A 108 21.56 30.22 -8.24
CA SER A 108 20.11 30.43 -8.12
C SER A 108 19.52 29.79 -6.87
N VAL A 109 20.22 28.86 -6.20
CA VAL A 109 19.70 28.17 -5.02
C VAL A 109 19.75 29.08 -3.80
N GLN A 110 18.67 29.09 -3.03
CA GLN A 110 18.58 29.82 -1.77
C GLN A 110 19.00 28.93 -0.61
N LEU A 111 20.00 29.38 0.16
CA LEU A 111 20.57 28.62 1.28
C LEU A 111 20.02 29.08 2.62
N TYR A 112 19.56 28.13 3.43
CA TYR A 112 18.98 28.35 4.75
C TYR A 112 19.73 27.48 5.78
N ASP A 113 20.79 28.05 6.36
CA ASP A 113 21.55 27.47 7.48
C ASP A 113 20.76 27.60 8.78
N VAL A 114 20.18 26.49 9.22
CA VAL A 114 19.35 26.34 10.41
C VAL A 114 20.04 25.39 11.37
N PRO A 115 20.33 25.79 12.63
CA PRO A 115 20.96 24.93 13.62
C PRO A 115 19.93 23.94 14.19
N LEU A 116 19.53 22.97 13.37
CA LEU A 116 18.42 22.06 13.59
C LEU A 116 18.55 21.30 14.91
N LEU A 117 19.73 20.75 15.19
CA LEU A 117 19.96 19.98 16.41
C LEU A 117 19.91 20.87 17.66
N GLU A 118 20.53 22.05 17.59
CA GLU A 118 20.56 22.99 18.71
C GLU A 118 19.15 23.50 19.05
N LEU A 119 18.34 23.80 18.03
CA LEU A 119 16.95 24.23 18.22
C LEU A 119 16.06 23.12 18.78
N ALA A 120 16.32 21.86 18.41
CA ALA A 120 15.64 20.70 18.98
C ALA A 120 16.01 20.53 20.46
N GLN A 121 17.31 20.58 20.80
CA GLN A 121 17.81 20.49 22.18
C GLN A 121 17.28 21.62 23.06
N LYS A 122 17.18 22.85 22.54
CA LYS A 122 16.56 23.99 23.25
C LYS A 122 15.08 23.75 23.61
N ALA A 123 14.38 22.92 22.85
CA ALA A 123 13.01 22.52 23.15
C ALA A 123 12.92 21.36 24.17
N GLY A 124 14.05 20.78 24.59
CA GLY A 124 14.11 19.55 25.38
C GLY A 124 14.02 18.27 24.53
N GLY A 125 14.19 18.39 23.21
CA GLY A 125 14.11 17.28 22.26
C GLY A 125 15.43 16.53 22.07
N ASP A 126 15.33 15.31 21.56
CA ASP A 126 16.47 14.49 21.15
C ASP A 126 16.92 14.80 19.71
N MET A 127 17.91 14.05 19.23
CA MET A 127 18.43 14.18 17.86
C MET A 127 17.36 14.01 16.78
N LEU A 128 16.34 13.15 16.98
CA LEU A 128 15.31 12.88 15.97
C LEU A 128 14.37 14.09 15.79
N MET A 129 14.20 14.89 16.83
CA MET A 129 13.34 16.08 16.79
C MET A 129 13.89 17.23 15.94
N ARG A 130 15.12 17.11 15.43
CA ARG A 130 15.63 18.01 14.38
C ARG A 130 14.75 18.01 13.14
N ASN A 131 14.05 16.91 12.88
CA ASN A 131 13.07 16.84 11.80
C ASN A 131 11.85 17.72 12.06
N THR A 132 11.39 17.76 13.31
CA THR A 132 10.25 18.59 13.73
C THR A 132 10.62 20.07 13.58
N VAL A 133 11.85 20.45 13.95
CA VAL A 133 12.42 21.78 13.68
C VAL A 133 12.43 22.07 12.17
N ALA A 134 12.92 21.13 11.36
CA ALA A 134 13.01 21.29 9.91
C ALA A 134 11.64 21.45 9.23
N ILE A 135 10.61 20.75 9.71
CA ILE A 135 9.22 20.94 9.24
C ILE A 135 8.76 22.35 9.60
N GLY A 136 8.96 22.80 10.85
CA GLY A 136 8.64 24.17 11.26
C GLY A 136 9.32 25.24 10.40
N ALA A 137 10.63 25.08 10.15
CA ALA A 137 11.40 25.94 9.27
C ALA A 137 10.84 25.95 7.83
N SER A 138 10.48 24.77 7.30
CA SER A 138 9.88 24.64 5.96
C SER A 138 8.54 25.37 5.86
N LEU A 139 7.68 25.26 6.89
CA LEU A 139 6.38 25.96 6.92
C LEU A 139 6.55 27.48 6.98
N ALA A 140 7.56 27.99 7.68
CA ALA A 140 7.86 29.42 7.70
C ALA A 140 8.27 29.95 6.32
N LEU A 141 9.12 29.23 5.58
CA LEU A 141 9.51 29.61 4.21
C LEU A 141 8.30 29.65 3.26
N LEU A 142 7.38 28.70 3.44
CA LEU A 142 6.13 28.61 2.67
C LEU A 142 5.06 29.62 3.11
N ASN A 143 5.36 30.44 4.13
CA ASN A 143 4.42 31.37 4.76
C ASN A 143 3.12 30.69 5.23
N TYR A 144 3.23 29.44 5.67
CA TYR A 144 2.09 28.63 6.13
C TYR A 144 1.97 28.72 7.66
N PRO A 145 0.76 28.75 8.25
CA PRO A 145 0.60 28.85 9.70
C PRO A 145 1.00 27.55 10.41
N LEU A 146 1.66 27.70 11.57
CA LEU A 146 2.17 26.57 12.35
C LEU A 146 1.06 25.77 13.06
N ASP A 147 -0.09 26.39 13.33
CA ASP A 147 -1.18 25.78 14.10
C ASP A 147 -1.67 24.46 13.52
N GLN A 148 -1.73 24.36 12.18
CA GLN A 148 -2.12 23.13 11.48
C GLN A 148 -1.16 21.97 11.75
N PHE A 149 0.13 22.27 11.91
CA PHE A 149 1.13 21.25 12.24
C PHE A 149 1.06 20.88 13.73
N ASN A 150 0.78 21.83 14.62
CA ASN A 150 0.57 21.55 16.05
C ASN A 150 -0.56 20.54 16.27
N ASP A 151 -1.66 20.64 15.50
CA ASP A 151 -2.78 19.69 15.58
C ASP A 151 -2.39 18.29 15.08
N ILE A 152 -1.52 18.19 14.09
CA ILE A 152 -0.99 16.90 13.61
C ILE A 152 -0.06 16.27 14.66
N ILE A 153 0.78 17.08 15.31
CA ILE A 153 1.65 16.62 16.40
C ILE A 153 0.81 16.05 17.54
N ARG A 154 -0.25 16.75 17.96
CA ARG A 154 -1.16 16.29 19.02
C ARG A 154 -1.80 14.94 18.69
N GLU A 155 -2.26 14.75 17.46
CA GLU A 155 -2.85 13.47 17.03
C GLU A 155 -1.79 12.35 17.00
N THR A 156 -0.63 12.63 16.40
CA THR A 156 0.43 11.63 16.18
C THR A 156 1.03 11.14 17.50
N PHE A 157 1.25 12.05 18.44
CA PHE A 157 1.92 11.75 19.71
C PHE A 157 0.95 11.68 20.91
N GLY A 158 -0.36 11.74 20.69
CA GLY A 158 -1.39 11.71 21.74
C GLY A 158 -1.22 10.55 22.73
N LYS A 159 -0.85 9.36 22.23
CA LYS A 159 -0.61 8.17 23.06
C LYS A 159 0.70 8.21 23.86
N LYS A 160 1.63 9.12 23.54
CA LYS A 160 2.93 9.27 24.20
C LYS A 160 2.94 10.30 25.34
N GLY A 161 1.83 11.01 25.56
CA GLY A 161 1.64 11.95 26.67
C GLY A 161 1.97 13.42 26.35
N GLY A 162 1.45 14.33 27.19
CA GLY A 162 1.50 15.78 26.96
C GLY A 162 2.91 16.38 26.86
N ALA A 163 3.85 15.92 27.69
CA ALA A 163 5.22 16.43 27.68
C ALA A 163 5.91 16.23 26.31
N ILE A 164 5.75 15.06 25.68
CA ILE A 164 6.32 14.79 24.34
C ILE A 164 5.67 15.65 23.26
N ILE A 165 4.37 15.93 23.39
CA ILE A 165 3.65 16.83 22.50
C ILE A 165 4.20 18.25 22.61
N ASP A 166 4.35 18.77 23.83
CA ASP A 166 4.83 20.13 24.07
C ASP A 166 6.26 20.33 23.55
N ILE A 167 7.15 19.35 23.77
CA ILE A 167 8.51 19.37 23.23
C ILE A 167 8.48 19.44 21.70
N ASN A 168 7.64 18.64 21.03
CA ASN A 168 7.54 18.67 19.55
C ASN A 168 6.96 20.00 19.04
N ILE A 169 5.92 20.54 19.70
CA ILE A 169 5.34 21.85 19.35
C ILE A 169 6.41 22.95 19.49
N ASN A 170 7.16 22.95 20.58
CA ASN A 170 8.23 23.91 20.82
C ASN A 170 9.38 23.75 19.82
N ALA A 171 9.76 22.52 19.46
CA ALA A 171 10.77 22.28 18.42
C ALA A 171 10.32 22.82 17.06
N ALA A 172 9.06 22.57 16.66
CA ALA A 172 8.50 23.11 15.43
C ALA A 172 8.49 24.65 15.45
N LYS A 173 8.08 25.25 16.57
CA LYS A 173 8.06 26.70 16.78
C LYS A 173 9.46 27.32 16.69
N ASN A 174 10.47 26.68 17.30
CA ASN A 174 11.85 27.15 17.24
C ASN A 174 12.37 27.22 15.81
N GLY A 175 12.10 26.20 14.98
CA GLY A 175 12.47 26.22 13.56
C GLY A 175 11.71 27.29 12.76
N TYR A 176 10.42 27.44 13.04
CA TYR A 176 9.55 28.43 12.39
C TYR A 176 10.01 29.87 12.66
N ASP A 177 10.24 30.21 13.93
CA ASP A 177 10.65 31.55 14.37
C ASP A 177 12.08 31.88 13.93
N TYR A 178 12.98 30.88 13.90
CA TYR A 178 14.34 31.05 13.41
C TYR A 178 14.36 31.52 11.95
N ILE A 179 13.56 30.87 11.09
CA ILE A 179 13.47 31.27 9.68
C ILE A 179 12.91 32.68 9.55
N LYS A 180 11.82 33.00 10.25
CA LYS A 180 11.19 34.33 10.17
C LYS A 180 12.06 35.46 10.69
N SER A 181 12.94 35.19 11.66
CA SER A 181 13.83 36.21 12.23
C SER A 181 15.12 36.41 11.43
N LYS A 182 15.69 35.35 10.85
CA LYS A 182 16.99 35.39 10.17
C LYS A 182 16.89 35.63 8.66
N TYR A 183 15.80 35.21 8.01
CA TYR A 183 15.69 35.23 6.55
C TYR A 183 14.49 36.05 6.07
N ASP A 184 14.67 36.74 4.94
CA ASP A 184 13.56 37.37 4.22
C ASP A 184 12.77 36.30 3.46
N ILE A 185 11.73 35.77 4.10
CA ILE A 185 10.90 34.71 3.51
C ILE A 185 10.21 35.15 2.21
N SER A 186 10.05 36.45 1.94
CA SER A 186 9.38 36.93 0.71
C SER A 186 10.13 36.55 -0.56
N LYS A 187 11.45 36.27 -0.45
CA LYS A 187 12.30 35.83 -1.56
C LYS A 187 12.09 34.37 -1.98
N PHE A 188 11.48 33.55 -1.11
CA PHE A 188 11.15 32.18 -1.48
C PHE A 188 9.89 32.18 -2.36
N PRO A 189 9.92 31.64 -3.59
CA PRO A 189 8.87 31.85 -4.59
C PRO A 189 7.56 31.10 -4.30
N PHE A 190 7.60 30.09 -3.43
CA PHE A 190 6.43 29.28 -3.10
C PHE A 190 5.76 29.77 -1.82
N LYS A 191 4.44 29.94 -1.89
CA LYS A 191 3.59 30.39 -0.78
C LYS A 191 2.32 29.56 -0.74
N PHE A 192 1.90 29.18 0.46
CA PHE A 192 0.66 28.44 0.70
C PHE A 192 -0.19 29.16 1.73
N ALA A 193 -1.50 28.98 1.64
CA ALA A 193 -2.45 29.45 2.64
C ALA A 193 -3.50 28.36 2.88
N PRO A 194 -3.96 28.13 4.11
CA PRO A 194 -5.09 27.23 4.36
C PRO A 194 -6.29 27.62 3.50
N LYS A 195 -6.93 26.65 2.83
CA LYS A 195 -8.17 26.90 2.10
C LYS A 195 -9.35 26.85 3.09
N PRO A 196 -10.08 27.96 3.30
CA PRO A 196 -11.24 27.95 4.19
C PRO A 196 -12.29 26.95 3.74
N ASN A 197 -12.92 26.24 4.69
CA ASN A 197 -14.00 25.27 4.44
C ASN A 197 -13.63 24.09 3.52
N ALA A 198 -12.34 23.83 3.29
CA ALA A 198 -11.95 22.70 2.48
C ALA A 198 -12.16 21.37 3.22
N GLN A 199 -12.58 20.35 2.46
CA GLN A 199 -12.70 19.00 3.00
C GLN A 199 -11.30 18.42 3.25
N HIS A 200 -11.13 17.78 4.41
CA HIS A 200 -9.92 17.02 4.71
C HIS A 200 -9.80 15.86 3.71
N LYS A 201 -8.64 15.74 3.08
CA LYS A 201 -8.33 14.62 2.19
C LYS A 201 -7.54 13.56 2.95
N PRO A 202 -8.11 12.36 3.22
CA PRO A 202 -7.37 11.26 3.81
C PRO A 202 -6.11 10.97 3.00
N VAL A 203 -5.04 10.60 3.70
CA VAL A 203 -3.76 10.21 3.10
C VAL A 203 -3.54 8.76 3.45
N MET A 204 -3.39 7.91 2.43
CA MET A 204 -3.20 6.49 2.60
C MET A 204 -2.35 5.90 1.48
N THR A 205 -1.77 4.74 1.73
CA THR A 205 -1.01 3.96 0.75
C THR A 205 -1.92 3.06 -0.09
N GLY A 206 -1.41 2.56 -1.21
CA GLY A 206 -2.10 1.55 -2.01
C GLY A 206 -2.36 0.26 -1.23
N ASN A 207 -1.41 -0.19 -0.38
CA ASN A 207 -1.62 -1.38 0.45
C ASN A 207 -2.70 -1.18 1.52
N GLU A 208 -2.77 0.01 2.14
CA GLU A 208 -3.88 0.37 3.03
C GLU A 208 -5.23 0.38 2.28
N ALA A 209 -5.26 0.86 1.04
CA ALA A 209 -6.47 0.89 0.22
C ALA A 209 -6.91 -0.51 -0.23
N ILE A 210 -5.98 -1.38 -0.62
CA ILE A 210 -6.24 -2.80 -0.88
C ILE A 210 -6.81 -3.46 0.38
N SER A 211 -6.20 -3.21 1.53
CA SER A 211 -6.63 -3.81 2.79
C SER A 211 -8.04 -3.33 3.20
N ALA A 212 -8.29 -2.02 3.13
CA ALA A 212 -9.61 -1.44 3.37
C ALA A 212 -10.66 -1.95 2.36
N GLY A 213 -10.28 -2.08 1.08
CA GLY A 213 -11.14 -2.65 0.04
C GLY A 213 -11.48 -4.11 0.29
N ALA A 214 -10.53 -4.91 0.79
CA ALA A 214 -10.76 -6.30 1.17
C ALA A 214 -11.69 -6.43 2.37
N ILE A 215 -11.52 -5.59 3.39
CA ILE A 215 -12.42 -5.50 4.55
C ILE A 215 -13.83 -5.12 4.08
N GLN A 216 -13.95 -4.09 3.24
CA GLN A 216 -15.23 -3.65 2.67
C GLN A 216 -15.88 -4.74 1.82
N ALA A 217 -15.08 -5.56 1.15
CA ALA A 217 -15.53 -6.74 0.40
C ALA A 217 -15.94 -7.91 1.32
N GLY A 218 -15.79 -7.81 2.64
CA GLY A 218 -16.18 -8.87 3.57
C GLY A 218 -15.19 -10.02 3.68
N VAL A 219 -13.89 -9.78 3.46
CA VAL A 219 -12.84 -10.77 3.77
C VAL A 219 -12.94 -11.21 5.23
N LYS A 220 -12.79 -12.51 5.49
CA LYS A 220 -12.76 -13.09 6.86
C LYS A 220 -11.53 -13.92 7.15
N PHE A 221 -10.70 -14.19 6.15
CA PHE A 221 -9.44 -14.89 6.35
C PHE A 221 -8.35 -14.26 5.49
N PHE A 222 -7.22 -13.93 6.12
CA PHE A 222 -6.04 -13.43 5.44
C PHE A 222 -4.80 -14.17 5.93
N SER A 223 -4.02 -14.73 5.01
CA SER A 223 -2.78 -15.43 5.32
C SER A 223 -1.63 -14.92 4.45
N ALA A 224 -0.47 -14.63 5.04
CA ALA A 224 0.68 -14.15 4.30
C ALA A 224 2.00 -14.50 4.99
N TYR A 225 3.05 -14.58 4.16
CA TYR A 225 4.44 -14.52 4.60
C TYR A 225 4.98 -13.10 4.32
N PRO A 226 5.67 -12.44 5.27
CA PRO A 226 6.16 -11.08 5.10
C PRO A 226 7.17 -10.99 3.95
N MET A 227 6.87 -10.14 2.98
CA MET A 227 7.80 -9.79 1.91
C MET A 227 7.53 -8.37 1.43
N THR A 228 8.57 -7.53 1.36
CA THR A 228 8.49 -6.18 0.80
C THR A 228 8.08 -6.23 -0.67
N PRO A 229 7.15 -5.38 -1.15
CA PRO A 229 6.45 -4.31 -0.43
C PRO A 229 5.08 -4.72 0.16
N ALA A 230 4.69 -6.01 0.11
CA ALA A 230 3.37 -6.48 0.51
C ALA A 230 3.15 -6.58 2.04
N SER A 231 4.21 -6.60 2.85
CA SER A 231 4.13 -6.79 4.31
C SER A 231 3.20 -5.81 5.03
N SER A 232 3.05 -4.58 4.53
CA SER A 232 2.14 -3.60 5.17
C SER A 232 0.67 -4.00 5.10
N ILE A 233 0.27 -4.87 4.14
CA ILE A 233 -1.07 -5.47 4.11
C ILE A 233 -1.25 -6.37 5.34
N LEU A 234 -0.26 -7.23 5.66
CA LEU A 234 -0.32 -8.09 6.85
C LEU A 234 -0.44 -7.26 8.14
N HIS A 235 0.36 -6.21 8.27
CA HIS A 235 0.30 -5.32 9.44
C HIS A 235 -1.06 -4.62 9.55
N TYR A 236 -1.61 -4.12 8.44
CA TYR A 236 -2.91 -3.47 8.43
C TYR A 236 -4.03 -4.43 8.81
N MET A 237 -4.09 -5.60 8.15
CA MET A 237 -5.10 -6.62 8.41
C MET A 237 -5.04 -7.10 9.86
N ALA A 238 -3.84 -7.34 10.41
CA ALA A 238 -3.66 -7.72 11.82
C ALA A 238 -4.16 -6.63 12.78
N SER A 239 -3.91 -5.35 12.48
CA SER A 239 -4.42 -4.24 13.30
C SER A 239 -5.94 -4.11 13.30
N LYS A 240 -6.60 -4.73 12.33
CA LYS A 240 -8.05 -4.71 12.07
C LYS A 240 -8.75 -6.03 12.37
N GLU A 241 -8.01 -7.01 12.87
CA GLU A 241 -8.46 -8.39 13.07
C GLU A 241 -9.71 -8.47 13.97
N LEU A 242 -9.62 -7.90 15.17
CA LEU A 242 -10.70 -7.92 16.17
C LEU A 242 -11.88 -7.02 15.76
N GLU A 243 -11.61 -5.85 15.18
CA GLU A 243 -12.64 -4.88 14.78
C GLU A 243 -13.57 -5.44 13.70
N HIS A 244 -13.03 -6.27 12.78
CA HIS A 244 -13.76 -6.77 11.62
C HIS A 244 -14.01 -8.29 11.63
N ASN A 245 -13.67 -8.98 12.73
CA ASN A 245 -13.79 -10.43 12.87
C ASN A 245 -13.11 -11.18 11.72
N ILE A 246 -11.84 -10.87 11.49
CA ILE A 246 -11.00 -11.50 10.48
C ILE A 246 -10.06 -12.46 11.19
N VAL A 247 -9.68 -13.56 10.57
CA VAL A 247 -8.55 -14.36 11.03
C VAL A 247 -7.33 -13.97 10.23
N VAL A 248 -6.27 -13.50 10.91
CA VAL A 248 -5.02 -13.08 10.25
C VAL A 248 -3.90 -14.04 10.62
N LYS A 249 -3.35 -14.72 9.62
CA LYS A 249 -2.28 -15.70 9.81
C LYS A 249 -0.96 -15.23 9.19
N HIS A 250 0.00 -14.98 10.06
CA HIS A 250 1.42 -14.99 9.68
C HIS A 250 1.85 -16.45 9.50
N CYS A 251 2.13 -16.82 8.25
CA CYS A 251 2.54 -18.17 7.89
C CYS A 251 4.07 -18.33 7.91
N GLU A 252 4.52 -19.57 7.88
CA GLU A 252 5.90 -20.00 7.82
C GLU A 252 6.55 -19.77 6.44
N ASP A 253 5.76 -19.82 5.37
CA ASP A 253 6.16 -19.55 3.99
C ASP A 253 4.95 -19.19 3.09
N GLU A 254 5.21 -18.87 1.82
CA GLU A 254 4.18 -18.55 0.84
C GLU A 254 3.31 -19.71 0.40
N ILE A 255 3.81 -20.95 0.48
CA ILE A 255 3.07 -22.17 0.11
C ILE A 255 1.96 -22.41 1.14
N ALA A 256 2.31 -22.40 2.42
CA ALA A 256 1.38 -22.47 3.54
C ALA A 256 0.36 -21.32 3.46
N ALA A 257 0.81 -20.09 3.21
CA ALA A 257 -0.08 -18.94 3.11
C ALA A 257 -1.13 -19.08 2.00
N MET A 258 -0.76 -19.58 0.81
CA MET A 258 -1.74 -19.76 -0.28
C MET A 258 -2.70 -20.93 0.02
N ASN A 259 -2.18 -22.05 0.49
CA ASN A 259 -3.01 -23.22 0.82
C ASN A 259 -4.00 -22.94 1.96
N MET A 260 -3.61 -22.17 2.98
CA MET A 260 -4.53 -21.73 4.04
C MET A 260 -5.64 -20.83 3.49
N ALA A 261 -5.32 -19.90 2.59
CA ALA A 261 -6.33 -19.05 1.95
C ALA A 261 -7.33 -19.88 1.13
N ILE A 262 -6.86 -20.86 0.35
CA ILE A 262 -7.72 -21.76 -0.42
C ILE A 262 -8.61 -22.59 0.51
N GLY A 263 -8.04 -23.18 1.58
CA GLY A 263 -8.80 -23.94 2.57
C GLY A 263 -9.88 -23.11 3.27
N ALA A 264 -9.58 -21.86 3.62
CA ALA A 264 -10.57 -20.94 4.17
C ALA A 264 -11.69 -20.62 3.16
N SER A 265 -11.36 -20.45 1.88
CA SER A 265 -12.37 -20.23 0.84
C SER A 265 -13.26 -21.45 0.61
N PHE A 266 -12.69 -22.65 0.64
CA PHE A 266 -13.44 -23.89 0.63
C PHE A 266 -14.42 -23.97 1.80
N ALA A 267 -14.02 -23.50 2.99
CA ALA A 267 -14.91 -23.39 4.15
C ALA A 267 -16.03 -22.32 4.01
N GLY A 268 -16.02 -21.52 2.94
CA GLY A 268 -17.11 -20.61 2.59
C GLY A 268 -16.85 -19.12 2.86
N VAL A 269 -15.68 -18.76 3.39
CA VAL A 269 -15.34 -17.35 3.64
C VAL A 269 -14.61 -16.72 2.46
N ARG A 270 -14.75 -15.39 2.29
CA ARG A 270 -13.84 -14.66 1.41
C ARG A 270 -12.44 -14.65 2.02
N SER A 271 -11.47 -15.16 1.29
CA SER A 271 -10.08 -15.25 1.71
C SER A 271 -9.12 -14.57 0.74
N MET A 272 -7.98 -14.12 1.29
CA MET A 272 -6.94 -13.44 0.51
C MET A 272 -5.55 -13.78 1.02
N THR A 273 -4.56 -13.74 0.13
CA THR A 273 -3.14 -13.71 0.48
C THR A 273 -2.45 -12.56 -0.25
N SER A 274 -1.29 -12.11 0.24
CA SER A 274 -0.48 -11.08 -0.41
C SER A 274 0.98 -11.51 -0.50
N THR A 275 1.65 -11.08 -1.56
CA THR A 275 3.05 -11.41 -1.83
C THR A 275 3.66 -10.45 -2.86
N SER A 276 4.85 -10.76 -3.34
CA SER A 276 5.61 -10.11 -4.41
C SER A 276 6.18 -11.20 -5.34
N GLY A 277 6.95 -10.84 -6.38
CA GLY A 277 7.35 -11.77 -7.45
C GLY A 277 7.92 -13.11 -6.96
N GLY A 278 8.93 -13.09 -6.08
CA GLY A 278 9.57 -14.31 -5.56
C GLY A 278 8.61 -15.24 -4.80
N GLY A 279 7.79 -14.68 -3.92
CA GLY A 279 6.79 -15.44 -3.18
C GLY A 279 5.61 -15.89 -4.05
N PHE A 280 5.26 -15.14 -5.09
CA PHE A 280 4.24 -15.57 -6.06
C PHE A 280 4.70 -16.79 -6.86
N SER A 281 5.99 -16.91 -7.18
CA SER A 281 6.59 -18.13 -7.74
C SER A 281 6.32 -19.37 -6.90
N LEU A 282 6.42 -19.26 -5.58
CA LEU A 282 6.11 -20.36 -4.64
C LEU A 282 4.61 -20.68 -4.57
N LYS A 283 3.73 -19.72 -4.88
CA LYS A 283 2.27 -19.92 -4.85
C LYS A 283 1.70 -20.54 -6.12
N THR A 284 2.49 -20.66 -7.19
CA THR A 284 1.97 -21.03 -8.52
C THR A 284 1.30 -22.40 -8.57
N GLU A 285 1.82 -23.40 -7.86
CA GLU A 285 1.19 -24.71 -7.79
C GLU A 285 -0.21 -24.63 -7.15
N ALA A 286 -0.31 -23.97 -5.99
CA ALA A 286 -1.57 -23.80 -5.27
C ALA A 286 -2.56 -22.90 -6.04
N LEU A 287 -2.08 -21.94 -6.84
CA LEU A 287 -2.92 -21.15 -7.75
C LEU A 287 -3.63 -22.04 -8.78
N GLY A 288 -2.90 -22.99 -9.36
CA GLY A 288 -3.47 -23.99 -10.27
C GLY A 288 -4.48 -24.90 -9.57
N MET A 289 -4.18 -25.32 -8.34
CA MET A 289 -5.12 -26.09 -7.52
C MET A 289 -6.41 -25.32 -7.24
N ALA A 290 -6.33 -24.02 -6.91
CA ALA A 290 -7.51 -23.18 -6.68
C ALA A 290 -8.39 -23.11 -7.93
N ALA A 291 -7.80 -22.95 -9.11
CA ALA A 291 -8.54 -22.96 -10.37
C ALA A 291 -9.17 -24.31 -10.69
N MET A 292 -8.42 -25.40 -10.50
CA MET A 292 -8.88 -26.76 -10.77
C MET A 292 -10.05 -27.17 -9.88
N THR A 293 -9.99 -26.79 -8.60
CA THR A 293 -11.06 -27.05 -7.61
C THR A 293 -12.18 -26.02 -7.66
N GLU A 294 -12.11 -25.04 -8.57
CA GLU A 294 -13.07 -23.94 -8.68
C GLU A 294 -13.28 -23.23 -7.32
N THR A 295 -12.18 -22.99 -6.60
CA THR A 295 -12.16 -22.35 -5.28
C THR A 295 -11.79 -20.86 -5.43
N PRO A 296 -12.72 -19.93 -5.13
CA PRO A 296 -12.44 -18.49 -5.19
C PRO A 296 -11.26 -18.10 -4.31
N VAL A 297 -10.27 -17.35 -4.81
CA VAL A 297 -9.22 -16.79 -3.95
C VAL A 297 -8.67 -15.52 -4.56
N VAL A 298 -8.39 -14.52 -3.72
CA VAL A 298 -7.75 -13.27 -4.15
C VAL A 298 -6.29 -13.27 -3.73
N VAL A 299 -5.39 -12.97 -4.67
CA VAL A 299 -3.95 -12.89 -4.44
C VAL A 299 -3.46 -11.50 -4.80
N VAL A 300 -2.87 -10.78 -3.85
CA VAL A 300 -2.21 -9.52 -4.14
C VAL A 300 -0.76 -9.80 -4.54
N LEU A 301 -0.40 -9.46 -5.77
CA LEU A 301 0.97 -9.46 -6.29
C LEU A 301 1.48 -8.02 -6.31
N SER A 302 2.19 -7.63 -5.25
CA SER A 302 2.82 -6.31 -5.17
C SER A 302 4.20 -6.38 -5.81
N GLN A 303 4.28 -6.04 -7.09
CA GLN A 303 5.49 -6.17 -7.90
C GLN A 303 6.65 -5.33 -7.36
N ARG A 304 7.86 -5.83 -7.54
CA ARG A 304 9.11 -5.13 -7.22
C ARG A 304 10.16 -5.56 -8.23
N THR A 305 11.30 -4.90 -8.24
CA THR A 305 12.36 -5.23 -9.22
C THR A 305 12.84 -6.67 -9.08
N GLY A 306 12.79 -7.41 -10.19
CA GLY A 306 13.33 -8.76 -10.34
C GLY A 306 14.60 -8.80 -11.21
N PRO A 307 15.02 -9.99 -11.71
CA PRO A 307 14.55 -11.33 -11.32
C PRO A 307 15.10 -11.78 -9.95
N SER A 308 14.60 -12.91 -9.44
CA SER A 308 14.99 -13.49 -8.14
C SER A 308 14.74 -12.49 -6.99
N THR A 309 15.69 -12.30 -6.07
CA THR A 309 15.59 -11.27 -5.02
C THR A 309 15.45 -9.87 -5.62
N GLY A 310 16.14 -9.63 -6.74
CA GLY A 310 16.18 -8.36 -7.46
C GLY A 310 16.52 -7.17 -6.57
N MET A 311 15.74 -6.10 -6.65
CA MET A 311 15.87 -4.94 -5.78
C MET A 311 14.59 -4.72 -4.95
N PRO A 312 14.52 -5.26 -3.73
CA PRO A 312 13.27 -5.35 -2.97
C PRO A 312 12.56 -4.03 -2.67
N THR A 313 13.29 -2.92 -2.64
CA THR A 313 12.80 -1.59 -2.24
C THR A 313 12.59 -0.65 -3.44
N TRP A 314 12.74 -1.17 -4.67
CA TRP A 314 12.52 -0.43 -5.91
C TRP A 314 11.32 -0.99 -6.68
N THR A 315 10.68 -0.12 -7.44
CA THR A 315 9.48 -0.46 -8.21
C THR A 315 9.86 -1.02 -9.58
N GLU A 316 9.09 -2.00 -10.04
CA GLU A 316 9.11 -2.53 -11.39
C GLU A 316 7.74 -3.16 -11.67
N GLN A 317 7.31 -3.17 -12.93
CA GLN A 317 6.05 -3.80 -13.36
C GLN A 317 6.32 -4.96 -14.34
N ALA A 318 7.27 -5.83 -13.99
CA ALA A 318 7.77 -6.90 -14.86
C ALA A 318 7.00 -8.24 -14.73
N ASP A 319 6.06 -8.36 -13.77
CA ASP A 319 5.42 -9.64 -13.47
C ASP A 319 4.13 -9.88 -14.26
N LEU A 320 3.66 -8.96 -15.11
CA LEU A 320 2.39 -9.13 -15.84
C LEU A 320 2.32 -10.45 -16.63
N ARG A 321 3.35 -10.74 -17.44
CA ARG A 321 3.40 -11.98 -18.23
C ARG A 321 3.49 -13.22 -17.34
N PHE A 322 4.13 -13.09 -16.19
CA PHE A 322 4.20 -14.16 -15.22
C PHE A 322 2.83 -14.40 -14.58
N ALA A 323 2.15 -13.36 -14.08
CA ALA A 323 0.82 -13.44 -13.48
C ALA A 323 -0.23 -14.09 -14.40
N ILE A 324 -0.23 -13.74 -15.69
CA ILE A 324 -1.22 -14.28 -16.64
C ILE A 324 -0.89 -15.69 -17.16
N HIS A 325 0.33 -16.21 -16.96
CA HIS A 325 0.74 -17.56 -17.37
C HIS A 325 1.19 -18.44 -16.19
N ALA A 326 0.96 -18.01 -14.95
CA ALA A 326 1.41 -18.72 -13.76
C ALA A 326 0.69 -20.07 -13.60
N SER A 327 1.46 -21.07 -13.16
CA SER A 327 1.05 -22.48 -12.97
C SER A 327 0.97 -23.30 -14.26
N GLN A 328 1.02 -24.63 -14.12
CA GLN A 328 0.98 -25.57 -15.22
C GLN A 328 -0.43 -25.76 -15.79
N GLY A 329 -0.52 -25.96 -17.11
CA GLY A 329 -1.77 -26.21 -17.82
C GLY A 329 -2.65 -24.95 -18.00
N ASP A 330 -3.79 -25.15 -18.66
CA ASP A 330 -4.70 -24.06 -19.03
C ASP A 330 -5.86 -23.92 -18.03
N PHE A 331 -6.05 -22.72 -17.51
CA PHE A 331 -7.19 -22.35 -16.68
C PHE A 331 -7.43 -20.84 -16.70
N LEU A 332 -8.66 -20.45 -16.34
CA LEU A 332 -9.04 -19.05 -16.21
C LEU A 332 -8.57 -18.45 -14.88
N ARG A 333 -8.05 -17.23 -14.98
CA ARG A 333 -7.72 -16.35 -13.86
C ARG A 333 -8.03 -14.93 -14.29
N VAL A 334 -8.44 -14.08 -13.37
CA VAL A 334 -8.58 -12.64 -13.63
C VAL A 334 -7.37 -11.91 -13.06
N VAL A 335 -6.85 -10.95 -13.80
CA VAL A 335 -5.85 -10.00 -13.30
C VAL A 335 -6.45 -8.59 -13.35
N VAL A 336 -6.48 -7.91 -12.21
CA VAL A 336 -6.83 -6.48 -12.12
C VAL A 336 -5.60 -5.71 -11.69
N ALA A 337 -5.34 -4.55 -12.29
CA ALA A 337 -4.17 -3.73 -12.00
C ALA A 337 -4.60 -2.30 -11.67
N PRO A 338 -4.73 -1.93 -10.37
CA PRO A 338 -5.07 -0.56 -9.98
C PRO A 338 -3.94 0.41 -10.33
N GLY A 339 -4.28 1.58 -10.88
CA GLY A 339 -3.35 2.66 -11.18
C GLY A 339 -3.16 3.67 -10.04
N ASP A 340 -4.09 3.72 -9.09
CA ASP A 340 -4.04 4.62 -7.94
C ASP A 340 -4.72 4.03 -6.68
N VAL A 341 -4.74 4.82 -5.61
CA VAL A 341 -5.30 4.44 -4.30
C VAL A 341 -6.82 4.21 -4.35
N ALA A 342 -7.57 5.02 -5.12
CA ALA A 342 -9.02 4.89 -5.21
C ALA A 342 -9.41 3.65 -6.02
N GLU A 343 -8.68 3.38 -7.09
CA GLU A 343 -8.79 2.15 -7.87
C GLU A 343 -8.37 0.94 -7.04
N ALA A 344 -7.30 1.01 -6.25
CA ALA A 344 -6.88 -0.08 -5.37
C ALA A 344 -8.00 -0.50 -4.40
N PHE A 345 -8.71 0.47 -3.81
CA PHE A 345 -9.87 0.21 -2.95
C PHE A 345 -11.04 -0.45 -3.71
N THR A 346 -11.38 0.09 -4.88
CA THR A 346 -12.56 -0.34 -5.66
C THR A 346 -12.33 -1.66 -6.37
N LEU A 347 -11.17 -1.84 -7.02
CA LEU A 347 -10.80 -3.05 -7.75
C LEU A 347 -10.54 -4.23 -6.82
N THR A 348 -10.13 -4.01 -5.58
CA THR A 348 -10.06 -5.09 -4.59
C THR A 348 -11.46 -5.66 -4.31
N GLN A 349 -12.47 -4.82 -4.12
CA GLN A 349 -13.86 -5.28 -3.95
C GLN A 349 -14.35 -6.02 -5.19
N LYS A 350 -14.06 -5.47 -6.37
CA LYS A 350 -14.38 -6.11 -7.66
C LYS A 350 -13.69 -7.48 -7.79
N ALA A 351 -12.45 -7.61 -7.34
CA ALA A 351 -11.70 -8.87 -7.38
C ALA A 351 -12.39 -9.96 -6.57
N PHE A 352 -12.89 -9.66 -5.36
CA PHE A 352 -13.66 -10.62 -4.56
C PHE A 352 -14.98 -11.02 -5.23
N ASN A 353 -15.72 -10.06 -5.80
CA ASN A 353 -16.95 -10.35 -6.52
C ASN A 353 -16.69 -11.24 -7.74
N LEU A 354 -15.65 -10.94 -8.52
CA LEU A 354 -15.25 -11.77 -9.67
C LEU A 354 -14.83 -13.18 -9.23
N ALA A 355 -14.04 -13.29 -8.15
CA ALA A 355 -13.59 -14.57 -7.63
C ALA A 355 -14.76 -15.47 -7.25
N GLU A 356 -15.76 -14.95 -6.54
CA GLU A 356 -16.92 -15.74 -6.11
C GLU A 356 -17.96 -15.96 -7.21
N LYS A 357 -18.19 -14.95 -8.07
CA LYS A 357 -19.14 -15.06 -9.18
C LYS A 357 -18.74 -16.16 -10.17
N TYR A 358 -17.45 -16.22 -10.51
CA TYR A 358 -16.94 -17.17 -11.50
C TYR A 358 -16.24 -18.39 -10.89
N GLN A 359 -15.98 -18.37 -9.57
CA GLN A 359 -15.28 -19.46 -8.87
C GLN A 359 -13.89 -19.71 -9.48
N ILE A 360 -13.11 -18.65 -9.59
CA ILE A 360 -11.76 -18.63 -10.17
C ILE A 360 -10.81 -17.82 -9.29
N PRO A 361 -9.49 -18.05 -9.37
CA PRO A 361 -8.52 -17.18 -8.73
C PRO A 361 -8.49 -15.79 -9.39
N VAL A 362 -8.30 -14.75 -8.57
CA VAL A 362 -8.14 -13.37 -9.03
C VAL A 362 -6.86 -12.78 -8.46
N ILE A 363 -6.06 -12.16 -9.31
CA ILE A 363 -4.79 -11.53 -8.95
C ILE A 363 -4.98 -10.02 -9.00
N ILE A 364 -4.66 -9.34 -7.90
CA ILE A 364 -4.52 -7.89 -7.84
C ILE A 364 -3.05 -7.57 -8.08
N LEU A 365 -2.73 -7.02 -9.24
CA LEU A 365 -1.39 -6.68 -9.68
C LEU A 365 -1.08 -5.22 -9.31
N SER A 366 -0.38 -5.03 -8.19
CA SER A 366 0.13 -3.73 -7.73
C SER A 366 1.63 -3.64 -7.99
N ASP A 367 2.27 -2.55 -7.56
CA ASP A 367 3.72 -2.41 -7.56
C ASP A 367 4.19 -1.68 -6.30
N LYS A 368 5.51 -1.72 -6.02
CA LYS A 368 6.10 -1.07 -4.84
C LYS A 368 5.76 0.41 -4.76
N PHE A 369 5.67 1.08 -5.90
CA PHE A 369 5.35 2.50 -5.95
C PHE A 369 3.94 2.75 -5.39
N LEU A 370 2.91 2.08 -5.90
CA LEU A 370 1.55 2.22 -5.38
C LEU A 370 1.43 1.66 -3.94
N SER A 371 2.07 0.53 -3.67
CA SER A 371 1.98 -0.17 -2.38
C SER A 371 2.45 0.67 -1.18
N GLU A 372 3.50 1.48 -1.35
CA GLU A 372 4.14 2.21 -0.24
C GLU A 372 4.04 3.73 -0.35
N SER A 373 3.74 4.29 -1.53
CA SER A 373 3.52 5.74 -1.65
C SER A 373 2.20 6.11 -1.01
N TYR A 374 2.20 7.20 -0.24
CA TYR A 374 0.95 7.77 0.23
C TYR A 374 0.38 8.73 -0.80
N SER A 375 -0.92 8.66 -1.04
CA SER A 375 -1.63 9.67 -1.83
C SER A 375 -2.81 10.20 -1.04
N SER A 376 -3.06 11.51 -1.17
CA SER A 376 -4.31 12.10 -0.75
C SER A 376 -5.43 11.64 -1.68
N VAL A 377 -6.55 11.18 -1.13
CA VAL A 377 -7.70 10.73 -1.91
C VAL A 377 -8.95 11.53 -1.53
N ASP A 378 -9.80 11.81 -2.51
CA ASP A 378 -11.12 12.36 -2.21
C ASP A 378 -12.04 11.23 -1.74
N LYS A 379 -12.74 11.43 -0.61
CA LYS A 379 -13.61 10.39 -0.05
C LYS A 379 -14.69 9.93 -1.03
N SER A 380 -15.15 10.81 -1.92
CA SER A 380 -16.11 10.48 -2.98
C SER A 380 -15.56 9.53 -4.05
N GLU A 381 -14.24 9.39 -4.16
CA GLU A 381 -13.58 8.47 -5.10
C GLU A 381 -13.51 7.04 -4.55
N LEU A 382 -13.64 6.86 -3.23
CA LEU A 382 -13.67 5.55 -2.57
C LEU A 382 -15.04 4.90 -2.73
N LYS A 383 -15.26 4.26 -3.88
CA LYS A 383 -16.55 3.65 -4.24
C LYS A 383 -16.73 2.29 -3.56
N VAL A 384 -17.83 2.15 -2.82
CA VAL A 384 -18.24 0.87 -2.22
C VAL A 384 -19.11 0.12 -3.21
N LEU A 385 -18.76 -1.16 -3.46
CA LEU A 385 -19.50 -2.05 -4.34
C LEU A 385 -20.40 -3.00 -3.52
N PRO A 386 -21.55 -3.44 -4.07
CA PRO A 386 -22.35 -4.48 -3.44
C PRO A 386 -21.56 -5.80 -3.39
N ILE A 387 -21.78 -6.59 -2.33
CA ILE A 387 -21.16 -7.91 -2.18
C ILE A 387 -21.94 -8.94 -3.00
N GLU A 388 -21.28 -9.55 -3.98
CA GLU A 388 -21.84 -10.62 -4.82
C GLU A 388 -21.21 -11.97 -4.43
N ARG A 389 -21.99 -12.88 -3.82
CA ARG A 389 -21.49 -14.20 -3.35
C ARG A 389 -21.54 -15.31 -4.41
N GLY A 390 -22.06 -15.03 -5.60
CA GLY A 390 -22.25 -16.01 -6.67
C GLY A 390 -23.23 -17.13 -6.30
N LYS A 391 -23.05 -18.33 -6.87
CA LYS A 391 -23.88 -19.52 -6.60
C LYS A 391 -23.50 -20.25 -5.28
N LEU A 392 -23.21 -19.48 -4.23
CA LEU A 392 -22.91 -20.01 -2.90
C LEU A 392 -24.18 -20.58 -2.26
N ILE A 393 -24.09 -21.76 -1.65
CA ILE A 393 -25.17 -22.39 -0.90
C ILE A 393 -24.75 -22.49 0.57
N THR A 394 -25.58 -21.90 1.44
CA THR A 394 -25.40 -21.92 2.91
C THR A 394 -26.56 -22.60 3.64
N GLU A 395 -27.64 -22.87 2.94
CA GLU A 395 -28.84 -23.51 3.49
C GLU A 395 -28.83 -25.00 3.18
N ASP A 396 -29.41 -25.79 4.09
CA ASP A 396 -29.56 -27.23 3.92
C ASP A 396 -30.43 -27.57 2.71
N MET A 397 -30.03 -28.62 2.00
CA MET A 397 -30.76 -29.21 0.87
C MET A 397 -31.37 -30.57 1.28
N PRO A 398 -32.29 -31.13 0.49
CA PRO A 398 -32.78 -32.48 0.72
C PRO A 398 -31.62 -33.49 0.81
N PRO A 399 -31.61 -34.40 1.80
CA PRO A 399 -30.55 -35.39 1.92
C PRO A 399 -30.42 -36.23 0.64
N LEU A 400 -29.18 -36.46 0.22
CA LEU A 400 -28.87 -37.32 -0.92
C LEU A 400 -29.31 -38.76 -0.63
N LYS A 401 -29.84 -39.45 -1.65
CA LYS A 401 -30.11 -40.90 -1.54
C LYS A 401 -28.78 -41.66 -1.37
N PRO A 402 -28.77 -42.89 -0.80
CA PRO A 402 -27.53 -43.62 -0.49
C PRO A 402 -26.52 -43.79 -1.64
N GLN A 403 -26.97 -43.75 -2.89
CA GLN A 403 -26.13 -43.88 -4.10
C GLN A 403 -25.94 -42.55 -4.86
N GLU A 404 -26.57 -41.48 -4.39
CA GLU A 404 -26.50 -40.17 -4.99
C GLU A 404 -25.32 -39.38 -4.41
N LYS A 405 -24.72 -38.52 -5.23
CA LYS A 405 -23.58 -37.69 -4.86
C LYS A 405 -23.84 -36.27 -5.32
N PHE A 406 -23.55 -35.29 -4.47
CA PHE A 406 -23.68 -33.89 -4.85
C PHE A 406 -22.76 -33.57 -6.03
N LYS A 407 -23.31 -32.91 -7.04
CA LYS A 407 -22.58 -32.54 -8.26
C LYS A 407 -21.89 -31.19 -8.08
N ARG A 408 -20.83 -31.13 -7.27
CA ARG A 408 -20.05 -29.89 -7.05
C ARG A 408 -19.58 -29.24 -8.36
N TYR A 409 -19.32 -30.05 -9.38
CA TYR A 409 -18.83 -29.61 -10.68
C TYR A 409 -19.87 -29.80 -11.79
N GLU A 410 -21.17 -29.72 -11.46
CA GLU A 410 -22.30 -29.80 -12.40
C GLU A 410 -22.06 -28.99 -13.68
N PHE A 411 -22.39 -29.60 -14.82
CA PHE A 411 -22.38 -28.90 -16.10
C PHE A 411 -23.56 -27.94 -16.21
N THR A 412 -23.25 -26.65 -16.18
CA THR A 412 -24.21 -25.57 -16.40
C THR A 412 -23.89 -24.83 -17.70
N ASP A 413 -24.89 -24.15 -18.25
CA ASP A 413 -24.75 -23.36 -19.48
C ASP A 413 -23.70 -22.24 -19.33
N ASP A 414 -23.67 -21.59 -18.17
CA ASP A 414 -22.71 -20.54 -17.81
C ASP A 414 -21.38 -21.08 -17.27
N GLY A 415 -21.21 -22.40 -17.16
CA GLY A 415 -20.01 -23.04 -16.63
C GLY A 415 -19.80 -22.91 -15.11
N VAL A 416 -20.64 -22.17 -14.39
CA VAL A 416 -20.54 -21.97 -12.93
C VAL A 416 -21.46 -22.95 -12.19
N SER A 417 -20.87 -23.92 -11.49
CA SER A 417 -21.63 -24.90 -10.70
C SER A 417 -22.08 -24.33 -9.34
N PRO A 418 -23.14 -24.89 -8.72
CA PRO A 418 -23.49 -24.55 -7.33
C PRO A 418 -22.36 -24.92 -6.34
N ARG A 419 -22.16 -24.08 -5.32
CA ARG A 419 -21.04 -24.19 -4.37
C ARG A 419 -21.54 -24.23 -2.92
N PRO A 420 -21.82 -25.42 -2.34
CA PRO A 420 -22.14 -25.55 -0.92
C PRO A 420 -20.88 -25.43 -0.06
N ILE A 421 -21.08 -24.99 1.18
CA ILE A 421 -20.02 -24.96 2.20
C ILE A 421 -20.03 -26.24 3.04
N PRO A 422 -18.91 -26.60 3.68
CA PRO A 422 -18.89 -27.69 4.66
C PRO A 422 -19.95 -27.51 5.74
N GLY A 423 -20.70 -28.58 6.02
CA GLY A 423 -21.79 -28.60 7.02
C GLY A 423 -23.19 -28.48 6.42
N VAL A 424 -23.34 -28.06 5.16
CA VAL A 424 -24.63 -28.04 4.46
C VAL A 424 -25.10 -29.47 4.16
N ILE A 425 -26.28 -29.85 4.69
CA ILE A 425 -26.90 -31.15 4.42
C ILE A 425 -27.24 -31.25 2.93
N GLY A 426 -26.93 -32.40 2.32
CA GLY A 426 -27.15 -32.64 0.89
C GLY A 426 -26.13 -31.99 -0.04
N GLY A 427 -25.16 -31.25 0.51
CA GLY A 427 -24.06 -30.59 -0.20
C GLY A 427 -22.72 -31.32 -0.07
N GLU A 428 -22.72 -32.58 0.38
CA GLU A 428 -21.50 -33.31 0.71
C GLU A 428 -20.68 -33.61 -0.55
N HIS A 429 -19.44 -33.12 -0.59
CA HIS A 429 -18.55 -33.27 -1.74
C HIS A 429 -17.08 -33.24 -1.33
N VAL A 430 -16.21 -33.69 -2.25
CA VAL A 430 -14.75 -33.61 -2.11
C VAL A 430 -14.21 -32.65 -3.17
N SER A 431 -13.21 -31.84 -2.82
CA SER A 431 -12.48 -31.05 -3.82
C SER A 431 -11.13 -31.70 -4.09
N SER A 432 -10.83 -31.94 -5.37
CA SER A 432 -9.62 -32.64 -5.80
C SER A 432 -8.94 -31.84 -6.92
N SER A 433 -7.60 -31.79 -6.87
CA SER A 433 -6.78 -31.22 -7.95
C SER A 433 -6.61 -32.17 -9.14
N TYR A 434 -7.12 -33.40 -9.05
CA TYR A 434 -7.19 -34.34 -10.16
C TYR A 434 -8.38 -34.01 -11.07
N GLU A 435 -8.33 -34.36 -12.36
CA GLU A 435 -9.51 -34.20 -13.23
C GLU A 435 -10.68 -35.05 -12.74
N HIS A 436 -11.89 -34.52 -12.81
CA HIS A 436 -13.02 -35.11 -12.09
C HIS A 436 -14.31 -35.09 -12.90
N TRP A 437 -15.23 -35.97 -12.51
CA TRP A 437 -16.63 -35.91 -12.92
C TRP A 437 -17.40 -34.82 -12.15
N GLU A 438 -18.65 -34.56 -12.55
CA GLU A 438 -19.53 -33.58 -11.88
C GLU A 438 -19.65 -33.84 -10.37
N ASN A 439 -19.60 -35.11 -9.97
CA ASN A 439 -19.73 -35.63 -8.62
C ASN A 439 -18.38 -35.86 -7.91
N THR A 440 -17.33 -35.18 -8.35
CA THR A 440 -16.01 -35.09 -7.69
C THR A 440 -15.10 -36.33 -7.79
N PHE A 441 -15.56 -37.45 -8.35
CA PHE A 441 -14.69 -38.60 -8.56
C PHE A 441 -13.65 -38.32 -9.63
N SER A 442 -12.40 -38.73 -9.37
CA SER A 442 -11.31 -38.61 -10.32
C SER A 442 -11.59 -39.36 -11.63
N THR A 443 -11.06 -38.86 -12.74
CA THR A 443 -11.26 -39.44 -14.07
C THR A 443 -10.09 -39.19 -15.01
N GLU A 444 -9.82 -40.17 -15.86
CA GLU A 444 -8.91 -40.06 -17.01
C GLU A 444 -9.66 -40.15 -18.35
N HIS A 445 -11.00 -40.13 -18.30
CA HIS A 445 -11.83 -40.32 -19.48
C HIS A 445 -11.80 -39.10 -20.42
N PHE A 446 -11.42 -39.33 -21.68
CA PHE A 446 -11.18 -38.28 -22.69
C PHE A 446 -12.36 -37.31 -22.86
N GLU A 447 -13.57 -37.81 -23.10
CA GLU A 447 -14.74 -36.94 -23.34
C GLU A 447 -15.11 -36.12 -22.09
N THR A 448 -14.85 -36.67 -20.90
CA THR A 448 -15.13 -35.98 -19.64
C THR A 448 -14.13 -34.87 -19.42
N ARG A 449 -12.85 -35.15 -19.64
CA ARG A 449 -11.78 -34.14 -19.61
C ARG A 449 -12.12 -32.98 -20.55
N LYS A 450 -12.51 -33.26 -21.79
CA LYS A 450 -12.92 -32.22 -22.75
C LYS A 450 -14.07 -31.37 -22.20
N LYS A 451 -15.16 -32.00 -21.75
CA LYS A 451 -16.33 -31.29 -21.21
C LYS A 451 -16.00 -30.43 -19.98
N MET A 452 -15.15 -30.92 -19.08
CA MET A 452 -14.74 -30.18 -17.89
C MET A 452 -13.81 -28.99 -18.21
N VAL A 453 -12.90 -29.15 -19.17
CA VAL A 453 -12.10 -28.02 -19.69
C VAL A 453 -13.02 -26.97 -20.30
N ASP A 454 -13.92 -27.38 -21.20
CA ASP A 454 -14.84 -26.46 -21.87
C ASP A 454 -15.75 -25.76 -20.85
N LYS A 455 -16.23 -26.47 -19.82
CA LYS A 455 -17.00 -25.90 -18.72
C LYS A 455 -16.22 -24.82 -17.98
N ARG A 456 -14.99 -25.12 -17.54
CA ARG A 456 -14.15 -24.15 -16.82
C ARG A 456 -13.79 -22.95 -17.70
N ALA A 457 -13.67 -23.14 -19.03
CA ALA A 457 -13.41 -22.07 -19.99
C ALA A 457 -14.63 -21.21 -20.35
N ARG A 458 -15.86 -21.69 -20.11
CA ARG A 458 -17.11 -20.93 -20.35
C ARG A 458 -17.41 -19.86 -19.30
N LYS A 459 -16.87 -20.03 -18.09
CA LYS A 459 -17.00 -19.09 -16.98
C LYS A 459 -16.43 -17.73 -17.36
#